data_AF-A0A9X8XBI7-F1
#
_entry.id   AF-A0A9X8XBI7-F1
#
_cell.length_a   1.000
_cell.length_b   1.000
_cell.length_c   1.000
_cell.angle_alpha   90.00
_cell.angle_beta   90.00
_cell.angle_gamma   90.00
#
_symmetry.space_group_name_H-M   'P 1'
#
loop_
_entity.id
_entity.type
_entity.pdbx_description
1 polymer ?
#
loop_
_entity_poly.entity_id
_entity_poly.type
_entity_poly.pdbx_seq_one_letter_code
_entity_poly.pdbx_strand_id
1 'polypeptide(L)'
;MINNTIPSFLKLWESTDVELAVLNQYFTSHPEIFKEYFKYHCPNTNERLSNAIKQYPAKIEDIRIITKTLPIIIQEVTNAYHNKFNFDVKMKFHLFVGGFGSNAFVEREIIGDMFFAAEKLSPNLNHLRVIVAHEIGHIYHNVMLQNNGMDWEKAEWTDAAVNLYREGVATYVSKQIVKGLNESVYYSYDDDGERWLQYYIENEEQIKKRFLKDYIEGWTFEKEKEWFRLSGGQYFGYNRLGYFLGTAFVEYVAQALGESEVFTFWNKHNLKRGVMDWLSK
;
A
#
# COMPACT_ATOMS: atom_id res chain seq x y z
N MET A 1 -7.74 14.66 -8.93
CA MET A 1 -7.27 16.03 -8.58
C MET A 1 -6.13 15.89 -7.58
N ILE A 2 -5.02 16.63 -7.71
CA ILE A 2 -3.85 16.46 -6.84
C ILE A 2 -3.80 17.59 -5.80
N ASN A 3 -3.81 17.26 -4.52
CA ASN A 3 -3.49 18.14 -3.40
C ASN A 3 -2.04 17.88 -2.97
N ASN A 4 -1.12 18.78 -3.32
CA ASN A 4 0.31 18.62 -3.01
C ASN A 4 0.77 19.68 -2.00
N THR A 5 1.05 19.24 -0.76
CA THR A 5 1.51 20.08 0.35
C THR A 5 3.01 20.02 0.56
N ILE A 6 3.74 19.17 -0.18
CA ILE A 6 5.20 19.02 -0.09
C ILE A 6 5.94 20.36 -0.33
N PRO A 7 5.56 21.21 -1.31
CA PRO A 7 6.21 22.52 -1.46
C PRO A 7 6.09 23.42 -0.22
N SER A 8 4.98 23.32 0.52
CA SER A 8 4.77 24.05 1.77
C SER A 8 5.75 23.58 2.85
N PHE A 9 5.92 22.27 2.99
CA PHE A 9 6.94 21.68 3.88
C PHE A 9 8.37 22.11 3.49
N LEU A 10 8.74 22.02 2.21
CA LEU A 10 10.08 22.39 1.74
C LEU A 10 10.39 23.87 2.01
N LYS A 11 9.42 24.76 1.80
CA LYS A 11 9.57 26.18 2.12
C LYS A 11 9.85 26.41 3.61
N LEU A 12 9.16 25.68 4.49
CA LEU A 12 9.41 25.76 5.93
C LEU A 12 10.82 25.27 6.26
N TRP A 13 11.21 24.12 5.70
CA TRP A 13 12.52 23.51 5.87
C TRP A 13 13.68 24.42 5.45
N GLU A 14 13.51 25.19 4.38
CA GLU A 14 14.53 26.12 3.88
C GLU A 14 14.61 27.44 4.65
N SER A 15 13.52 27.82 5.34
CA SER A 15 13.40 29.15 5.95
C SER A 15 13.86 29.24 7.40
N THR A 16 13.88 28.12 8.12
CA THR A 16 14.12 28.05 9.57
C THR A 16 14.67 26.69 9.96
N ASP A 17 15.36 26.61 11.09
CA ASP A 17 15.60 25.33 11.76
C ASP A 17 14.26 24.71 12.16
N VAL A 18 13.93 23.56 11.57
CA VAL A 18 12.62 22.92 11.78
C VAL A 18 12.61 22.23 13.14
N GLU A 19 12.04 22.92 14.11
CA GLU A 19 11.69 22.37 15.41
C GLU A 19 10.27 21.80 15.43
N LEU A 20 9.95 21.08 16.51
CA LEU A 20 8.65 20.44 16.70
C LEU A 20 7.46 21.41 16.56
N ALA A 21 7.59 22.64 17.06
CA ALA A 21 6.54 23.65 16.95
C ALA A 21 6.27 24.05 15.49
N VAL A 22 7.33 24.26 14.70
CA VAL A 22 7.24 24.60 13.26
C VAL A 22 6.64 23.43 12.48
N LEU A 23 7.09 22.21 12.75
CA LEU A 23 6.54 21.01 12.12
C LEU A 23 5.05 20.82 12.45
N ASN A 24 4.63 21.07 13.70
CA ASN A 24 3.23 21.02 14.09
C ASN A 24 2.38 22.10 13.39
N GLN A 25 2.94 23.26 13.07
CA GLN A 25 2.24 24.28 12.29
C GLN A 25 1.95 23.81 10.86
N TYR A 26 2.90 23.11 10.23
CA TYR A 26 2.67 22.48 8.93
C TYR A 26 1.55 21.44 8.98
N PHE A 27 1.51 20.62 10.04
CA PHE A 27 0.45 19.63 10.18
C PHE A 27 -0.93 20.24 10.44
N THR A 28 -1.01 21.25 11.31
CA THR A 28 -2.29 21.90 11.64
C THR A 28 -2.84 22.75 10.50
N SER A 29 -1.99 23.22 9.58
CA SER A 29 -2.41 23.98 8.39
C SER A 29 -2.99 23.12 7.26
N HIS A 30 -2.85 21.79 7.31
CA HIS A 30 -3.38 20.87 6.29
C HIS A 30 -4.23 19.74 6.94
N PRO A 31 -5.31 20.09 7.66
CA PRO A 31 -6.11 19.13 8.43
C PRO A 31 -6.78 18.06 7.56
N GLU A 32 -7.02 18.33 6.28
CA GLU A 32 -7.57 17.38 5.31
C GLU A 32 -6.65 16.18 5.05
N ILE A 33 -5.35 16.31 5.32
CA ILE A 33 -4.38 15.20 5.22
C ILE A 33 -4.13 14.60 6.60
N PHE A 34 -3.78 15.46 7.57
CA PHE A 34 -3.20 14.99 8.81
C PHE A 34 -4.20 14.43 9.82
N LYS A 35 -5.51 14.72 9.66
CA LYS A 35 -6.54 14.06 10.48
C LYS A 35 -6.62 12.56 10.22
N GLU A 36 -6.61 12.15 8.96
CA GLU A 36 -6.64 10.73 8.58
C GLU A 36 -5.29 10.06 8.91
N TYR A 37 -4.19 10.70 8.48
CA TYR A 37 -2.84 10.16 8.66
C TYR A 37 -2.52 9.89 10.14
N PHE A 38 -2.76 10.86 11.04
CA PHE A 38 -2.39 10.68 12.43
C PHE A 38 -3.34 9.78 13.23
N LYS A 39 -4.58 9.65 12.77
CA LYS A 39 -5.57 8.79 13.42
C LYS A 39 -5.29 7.31 13.17
N TYR A 40 -4.82 6.97 11.97
CA TYR A 40 -4.74 5.57 11.55
C TYR A 40 -3.36 5.08 11.11
N HIS A 41 -2.49 5.97 10.63
CA HIS A 41 -1.25 5.58 9.92
C HIS A 41 0.04 5.99 10.63
N CYS A 42 -0.03 6.96 11.56
CA CYS A 42 1.12 7.44 12.31
C CYS A 42 0.69 8.02 13.67
N PRO A 43 1.06 7.42 14.82
CA PRO A 43 0.77 8.05 16.10
C PRO A 43 1.39 9.45 16.20
N ASN A 44 0.58 10.46 16.50
CA ASN A 44 1.04 11.84 16.67
C ASN A 44 1.60 12.07 18.07
N THR A 45 2.82 11.59 18.33
CA THR A 45 3.53 11.80 19.59
C THR A 45 4.76 12.68 19.40
N ASN A 46 5.07 13.50 20.41
CA ASN A 46 6.25 14.39 20.39
C ASN A 46 7.54 13.62 20.15
N GLU A 47 7.69 12.43 20.75
CA GLU A 47 8.84 11.56 20.54
C GLU A 47 9.00 11.15 19.07
N ARG A 48 7.90 10.68 18.45
CA ARG A 48 7.92 10.23 17.06
C ARG A 48 8.22 11.38 16.11
N LEU A 49 7.59 12.54 16.32
CA LEU A 49 7.84 13.72 15.49
C LEU A 49 9.25 14.27 15.66
N SER A 50 9.79 14.25 16.88
CA SER A 50 11.20 14.62 17.12
C SER A 50 12.17 13.68 16.41
N ASN A 51 11.85 12.37 16.36
CA ASN A 51 12.62 11.40 15.60
C ASN A 51 12.45 11.58 14.08
N ALA A 52 11.29 12.03 13.60
CA ALA A 52 11.08 12.35 12.19
C ALA A 52 11.95 13.55 11.76
N ILE A 53 12.02 14.60 12.59
CA ILE A 53 12.87 15.78 12.33
C ILE A 53 14.33 15.39 12.09
N LYS A 54 14.86 14.47 12.90
CA LYS A 54 16.24 13.96 12.77
C LYS A 54 16.47 13.15 11.49
N GLN A 55 15.42 12.56 10.92
CA GLN A 55 15.50 11.72 9.72
C GLN A 55 15.31 12.52 8.43
N TYR A 56 14.58 13.64 8.45
CA TYR A 56 14.34 14.44 7.25
C TYR A 56 15.60 14.85 6.48
N PRO A 57 16.72 15.27 7.11
CA PRO A 57 17.92 15.68 6.36
C PRO A 57 18.39 14.62 5.34
N ALA A 58 18.29 13.33 5.69
CA ALA A 58 18.68 12.24 4.80
C ALA A 58 17.68 11.99 3.66
N LYS A 59 16.51 12.64 3.69
CA LYS A 59 15.40 12.47 2.75
C LYS A 59 14.99 13.73 2.00
N ILE A 60 15.55 14.90 2.32
CA ILE A 60 15.16 16.16 1.66
C ILE A 60 15.35 16.10 0.15
N GLU A 61 16.47 15.56 -0.34
CA GLU A 61 16.71 15.47 -1.78
C GLU A 61 15.72 14.52 -2.47
N ASP A 62 15.42 13.37 -1.84
CA ASP A 62 14.36 12.46 -2.31
C ASP A 62 13.02 13.20 -2.40
N ILE A 63 12.64 13.94 -1.34
CA ILE A 63 11.39 14.72 -1.25
C ILE A 63 11.33 15.79 -2.36
N ARG A 64 12.45 16.47 -2.66
CA ARG A 64 12.56 17.45 -3.75
C ARG A 64 12.37 16.82 -5.13
N ILE A 65 12.80 15.58 -5.32
CA ILE A 65 12.57 14.82 -6.55
C ILE A 65 11.10 14.43 -6.64
N ILE A 66 10.57 13.81 -5.58
CA ILE A 66 9.20 13.28 -5.51
C ILE A 66 8.15 14.36 -5.75
N THR A 67 8.31 15.56 -5.17
CA THR A 67 7.33 16.65 -5.37
C THR A 67 7.19 17.07 -6.84
N LYS A 68 8.24 16.89 -7.64
CA LYS A 68 8.25 17.21 -9.08
C LYS A 68 7.76 16.04 -9.92
N THR A 69 8.16 14.81 -9.57
CA THR A 69 7.93 13.62 -10.40
C THR A 69 6.58 12.95 -10.12
N LEU A 70 6.16 12.87 -8.87
CA LEU A 70 4.97 12.10 -8.47
C LEU A 70 3.67 12.61 -9.12
N PRO A 71 3.42 13.92 -9.28
CA PRO A 71 2.23 14.38 -10.02
C PRO A 71 2.19 13.91 -11.49
N ILE A 72 3.35 13.87 -12.15
CA ILE A 72 3.48 13.40 -13.53
C ILE A 72 3.20 11.90 -13.60
N ILE A 73 3.78 11.14 -12.66
CA ILE A 73 3.57 9.69 -12.56
C ILE A 73 2.12 9.34 -12.26
N ILE A 74 1.44 10.10 -11.40
CA ILE A 74 0.00 9.91 -11.13
C ILE A 74 -0.82 10.05 -12.40
N GLN A 75 -0.51 11.05 -13.24
CA GLN A 75 -1.20 11.21 -14.52
C GLN A 75 -0.88 10.05 -15.48
N GLU A 76 0.39 9.64 -15.56
CA GLU A 76 0.83 8.50 -16.38
C GLU A 76 0.09 7.22 -16.01
N VAL A 77 0.07 6.87 -14.72
CA VAL A 77 -0.56 5.64 -14.22
C VAL A 77 -2.08 5.71 -14.33
N THR A 78 -2.69 6.88 -14.06
CA THR A 78 -4.14 7.09 -14.27
C THR A 78 -4.53 6.83 -15.72
N ASN A 79 -3.75 7.35 -16.67
CA ASN A 79 -3.98 7.09 -18.09
C ASN A 79 -3.81 5.60 -18.44
N ALA A 80 -2.84 4.93 -17.84
CA ALA A 80 -2.64 3.49 -18.04
C ALA A 80 -3.85 2.68 -17.54
N TYR A 81 -4.43 3.03 -16.39
CA TYR A 81 -5.67 2.43 -15.89
C TYR A 81 -6.87 2.69 -16.81
N HIS A 82 -7.04 3.91 -17.30
CA HIS A 82 -8.07 4.23 -18.28
C HIS A 82 -7.89 3.37 -19.55
N ASN A 83 -6.70 3.32 -20.12
CA ASN A 83 -6.44 2.58 -21.36
C ASN A 83 -6.61 1.06 -21.21
N LYS A 84 -6.19 0.49 -20.07
CA LYS A 84 -6.19 -0.95 -19.83
C LYS A 84 -7.53 -1.48 -19.33
N PHE A 85 -8.19 -0.75 -18.44
CA PHE A 85 -9.39 -1.20 -17.72
C PHE A 85 -10.62 -0.33 -17.95
N ASN A 86 -10.53 0.72 -18.78
CA ASN A 86 -11.57 1.74 -18.94
C ASN A 86 -12.00 2.33 -17.59
N PHE A 87 -11.02 2.52 -16.69
CA PHE A 87 -11.24 3.00 -15.34
C PHE A 87 -10.81 4.46 -15.19
N ASP A 88 -11.79 5.34 -14.97
CA ASP A 88 -11.56 6.76 -14.71
C ASP A 88 -11.31 7.02 -13.23
N VAL A 89 -10.06 7.34 -12.89
CA VAL A 89 -9.66 7.69 -11.53
C VAL A 89 -10.16 9.10 -11.19
N LYS A 90 -11.23 9.21 -10.40
CA LYS A 90 -11.87 10.48 -10.03
C LYS A 90 -11.48 11.02 -8.65
N MET A 91 -10.84 10.18 -7.84
CA MET A 91 -10.46 10.49 -6.46
C MET A 91 -9.32 11.52 -6.41
N LYS A 92 -9.08 12.06 -5.21
CA LYS A 92 -7.96 12.96 -4.98
C LYS A 92 -6.71 12.20 -4.57
N PHE A 93 -5.57 12.81 -4.90
CA PHE A 93 -4.26 12.36 -4.48
C PHE A 93 -3.68 13.40 -3.54
N HIS A 94 -3.35 13.00 -2.31
CA HIS A 94 -2.75 13.82 -1.28
C HIS A 94 -1.26 13.51 -1.20
N LEU A 95 -0.42 14.46 -1.58
CA LEU A 95 1.03 14.34 -1.53
C LEU A 95 1.54 15.21 -0.39
N PHE A 96 2.24 14.60 0.57
CA PHE A 96 2.65 15.29 1.79
C PHE A 96 3.95 14.73 2.34
N VAL A 97 4.54 15.45 3.29
CA VAL A 97 5.62 14.95 4.16
C VAL A 97 5.03 14.62 5.53
N GLY A 98 5.23 13.39 6.01
CA GLY A 98 4.66 12.85 7.26
C GLY A 98 5.71 12.47 8.31
N GLY A 99 5.28 11.77 9.35
CA GLY A 99 6.09 11.38 10.51
C GLY A 99 6.71 9.98 10.39
N PHE A 100 7.05 9.53 9.17
CA PHE A 100 7.58 8.18 8.90
C PHE A 100 6.66 7.05 9.38
N GLY A 101 5.34 7.23 9.28
CA GLY A 101 4.31 6.22 9.56
C GLY A 101 4.17 5.21 8.42
N SER A 102 3.29 5.52 7.47
CA SER A 102 3.02 4.75 6.25
C SER A 102 3.65 5.44 5.04
N ASN A 103 3.90 4.69 3.96
CA ASN A 103 4.43 5.21 2.69
C ASN A 103 3.30 5.69 1.76
N ALA A 104 2.28 4.87 1.57
CA ALA A 104 1.05 5.23 0.89
C ALA A 104 -0.14 4.49 1.51
N PHE A 105 -1.35 4.99 1.28
CA PHE A 105 -2.59 4.34 1.69
C PHE A 105 -3.80 4.96 0.97
N VAL A 106 -4.89 4.19 0.93
CA VAL A 106 -6.23 4.68 0.60
C VAL A 106 -6.96 5.05 1.90
N GLU A 107 -7.75 6.12 1.86
CA GLU A 107 -8.70 6.46 2.92
C GLU A 107 -9.59 5.27 3.29
N ARG A 108 -10.09 5.22 4.53
CA ARG A 108 -10.98 4.13 4.96
C ARG A 108 -12.35 4.09 4.27
N GLU A 109 -12.71 5.12 3.50
CA GLU A 109 -13.86 5.04 2.62
C GLU A 109 -13.66 3.98 1.53
N ILE A 110 -14.73 3.27 1.17
CA ILE A 110 -14.68 2.17 0.18
C ILE A 110 -14.08 2.66 -1.16
N ILE A 111 -14.45 3.87 -1.58
CA ILE A 111 -13.90 4.54 -2.76
C ILE A 111 -13.37 5.90 -2.29
N GLY A 112 -12.24 5.86 -1.58
CA GLY A 112 -11.67 7.03 -0.90
C GLY A 112 -10.51 7.70 -1.63
N ASP A 113 -10.03 8.79 -1.05
CA ASP A 113 -8.85 9.50 -1.54
C ASP A 113 -7.55 8.70 -1.28
N MET A 114 -6.51 8.97 -2.06
CA MET A 114 -5.22 8.28 -1.96
C MET A 114 -4.16 9.21 -1.38
N PHE A 115 -3.29 8.69 -0.52
CA PHE A 115 -2.33 9.44 0.27
C PHE A 115 -0.91 8.91 0.07
N PHE A 116 0.04 9.81 -0.16
CA PHE A 116 1.44 9.48 -0.43
C PHE A 116 2.37 10.34 0.44
N ALA A 117 3.10 9.67 1.35
CA ALA A 117 4.02 10.28 2.29
C ALA A 117 5.45 10.26 1.71
N ALA A 118 5.88 11.40 1.16
CA ALA A 118 7.10 11.51 0.36
C ALA A 118 8.38 11.08 1.12
N GLU A 119 8.45 11.24 2.44
CA GLU A 119 9.62 10.88 3.24
C GLU A 119 9.90 9.36 3.28
N LYS A 120 8.89 8.55 2.94
CA LYS A 120 8.99 7.09 2.90
C LYS A 120 9.01 6.51 1.48
N LEU A 121 8.93 7.34 0.44
CA LEU A 121 8.97 6.88 -0.95
C LEU A 121 10.40 6.86 -1.47
N SER A 122 10.67 5.92 -2.38
CA SER A 122 11.88 5.95 -3.20
C SER A 122 11.74 7.01 -4.30
N PRO A 123 12.78 7.80 -4.61
CA PRO A 123 12.74 8.80 -5.68
C PRO A 123 12.81 8.18 -7.08
N ASN A 124 13.06 6.87 -7.20
CA ASN A 124 13.12 6.16 -8.47
C ASN A 124 11.73 6.13 -9.16
N LEU A 125 11.69 6.50 -10.43
CA LEU A 125 10.46 6.61 -11.21
C LEU A 125 9.67 5.30 -11.28
N ASN A 126 10.34 4.16 -11.39
CA ASN A 126 9.67 2.87 -11.49
C ASN A 126 9.03 2.47 -10.16
N HIS A 127 9.68 2.76 -9.04
CA HIS A 127 9.12 2.51 -7.71
C HIS A 127 7.86 3.36 -7.48
N LEU A 128 7.93 4.64 -7.85
CA LEU A 128 6.78 5.55 -7.78
C LEU A 128 5.63 5.10 -8.68
N ARG A 129 5.91 4.62 -9.90
CA ARG A 129 4.87 4.06 -10.80
C ARG A 129 4.16 2.88 -10.16
N VAL A 130 4.92 1.94 -9.60
CA VAL A 130 4.38 0.71 -9.01
C VAL A 130 3.51 1.04 -7.80
N ILE A 131 3.99 1.85 -6.85
CA ILE A 131 3.19 2.16 -5.65
C ILE A 131 1.93 2.97 -6.00
N VAL A 132 2.00 3.90 -6.95
CA VAL A 132 0.80 4.61 -7.44
C VAL A 132 -0.18 3.63 -8.10
N ALA A 133 0.33 2.69 -8.90
CA ALA A 133 -0.50 1.68 -9.53
C ALA A 133 -1.14 0.74 -8.50
N HIS A 134 -0.44 0.41 -7.41
CA HIS A 134 -0.96 -0.40 -6.31
C HIS A 134 -2.13 0.28 -5.60
N GLU A 135 -1.98 1.54 -5.19
CA GLU A 135 -3.04 2.27 -4.48
C GLU A 135 -4.29 2.47 -5.35
N ILE A 136 -4.12 2.77 -6.65
CA ILE A 136 -5.24 2.82 -7.60
C ILE A 136 -5.88 1.42 -7.74
N GLY A 137 -5.08 0.36 -7.64
CA GLY A 137 -5.53 -1.04 -7.70
C GLY A 137 -6.50 -1.40 -6.60
N HIS A 138 -6.28 -0.90 -5.38
CA HIS A 138 -7.25 -1.04 -4.28
C HIS A 138 -8.60 -0.41 -4.61
N ILE A 139 -8.62 0.82 -5.14
CA ILE A 139 -9.87 1.48 -5.51
C ILE A 139 -10.54 0.77 -6.69
N TYR A 140 -9.78 0.44 -7.73
CA TYR A 140 -10.29 -0.29 -8.88
C TYR A 140 -10.97 -1.59 -8.45
N HIS A 141 -10.33 -2.37 -7.58
CA HIS A 141 -10.90 -3.59 -7.03
C HIS A 141 -12.20 -3.34 -6.27
N ASN A 142 -12.24 -2.32 -5.39
CA ASN A 142 -13.46 -1.96 -4.68
C ASN A 142 -14.60 -1.56 -5.64
N VAL A 143 -14.31 -0.82 -6.72
CA VAL A 143 -15.30 -0.49 -7.76
C VAL A 143 -15.79 -1.73 -8.48
N MET A 144 -14.93 -2.69 -8.80
CA MET A 144 -15.34 -3.95 -9.43
C MET A 144 -16.24 -4.79 -8.51
N LEU A 145 -15.91 -4.88 -7.22
CA LEU A 145 -16.74 -5.55 -6.22
C LEU A 145 -18.09 -4.86 -6.06
N GLN A 146 -18.11 -3.53 -5.98
CA GLN A 146 -19.35 -2.76 -5.87
C GLN A 146 -20.24 -2.94 -7.10
N ASN A 147 -19.66 -2.89 -8.30
CA ASN A 147 -20.39 -3.16 -9.54
C ASN A 147 -20.91 -4.60 -9.62
N ASN A 148 -20.27 -5.53 -8.91
CA ASN A 148 -20.73 -6.91 -8.79
C ASN A 148 -21.74 -7.13 -7.65
N GLY A 149 -22.13 -6.08 -6.91
CA GLY A 149 -23.17 -6.14 -5.87
C GLY A 149 -22.66 -6.46 -4.47
N MET A 150 -21.39 -6.16 -4.18
CA MET A 150 -20.81 -6.31 -2.84
C MET A 150 -21.62 -5.57 -1.78
N ASP A 151 -22.00 -6.28 -0.72
CA ASP A 151 -22.62 -5.71 0.47
C ASP A 151 -21.54 -5.31 1.48
N TRP A 152 -21.17 -4.03 1.47
CA TRP A 152 -20.10 -3.49 2.30
C TRP A 152 -20.41 -3.50 3.80
N GLU A 153 -21.68 -3.59 4.21
CA GLU A 153 -22.06 -3.70 5.63
C GLU A 153 -21.68 -5.07 6.21
N LYS A 154 -21.57 -6.10 5.34
CA LYS A 154 -21.17 -7.46 5.71
C LYS A 154 -19.70 -7.75 5.42
N ALA A 155 -18.96 -6.79 4.89
CA ALA A 155 -17.56 -6.97 4.55
C ALA A 155 -16.70 -7.14 5.81
N GLU A 156 -16.01 -8.27 5.93
CA GLU A 156 -15.16 -8.60 7.08
C GLU A 156 -13.76 -8.01 6.91
N TRP A 157 -13.67 -6.68 6.91
CA TRP A 157 -12.44 -5.90 6.65
C TRP A 157 -11.24 -6.24 7.54
N THR A 158 -11.47 -6.83 8.72
CA THR A 158 -10.42 -7.21 9.67
C THR A 158 -9.94 -8.66 9.49
N ASP A 159 -10.55 -9.42 8.58
CA ASP A 159 -10.17 -10.80 8.33
C ASP A 159 -8.88 -10.88 7.51
N ALA A 160 -7.96 -11.76 7.92
CA ALA A 160 -6.67 -11.93 7.27
C ALA A 160 -6.78 -12.38 5.81
N ALA A 161 -7.78 -13.20 5.47
CA ALA A 161 -8.01 -13.65 4.11
C ALA A 161 -8.46 -12.49 3.21
N VAL A 162 -9.24 -11.56 3.76
CA VAL A 162 -9.63 -10.32 3.07
C VAL A 162 -8.41 -9.45 2.80
N ASN A 163 -7.56 -9.21 3.79
CA ASN A 163 -6.34 -8.43 3.59
C ASN A 163 -5.37 -9.09 2.61
N LEU A 164 -5.13 -10.39 2.74
CA LEU A 164 -4.30 -11.18 1.81
C LEU A 164 -4.78 -11.02 0.37
N TYR A 165 -6.08 -11.20 0.14
CA TYR A 165 -6.66 -11.08 -1.18
C TYR A 165 -6.61 -9.63 -1.71
N ARG A 166 -6.90 -8.62 -0.89
CA ARG A 166 -6.88 -7.21 -1.32
C ARG A 166 -5.49 -6.72 -1.69
N GLU A 167 -4.46 -7.04 -0.90
CA GLU A 167 -3.07 -6.74 -1.25
C GLU A 167 -2.61 -7.53 -2.49
N GLY A 168 -3.04 -8.79 -2.60
CA GLY A 168 -2.79 -9.62 -3.78
C GLY A 168 -3.36 -9.04 -5.06
N VAL A 169 -4.62 -8.57 -5.04
CA VAL A 169 -5.27 -7.97 -6.21
C VAL A 169 -4.57 -6.67 -6.59
N ALA A 170 -4.27 -5.79 -5.63
CA ALA A 170 -3.58 -4.54 -5.90
C ALA A 170 -2.18 -4.76 -6.50
N THR A 171 -1.44 -5.74 -5.99
CA THR A 171 -0.12 -6.14 -6.52
C THR A 171 -0.25 -6.76 -7.92
N TYR A 172 -1.21 -7.67 -8.13
CA TYR A 172 -1.46 -8.29 -9.43
C TYR A 172 -1.79 -7.24 -10.50
N VAL A 173 -2.61 -6.24 -10.17
CA VAL A 173 -2.97 -5.16 -11.09
C VAL A 173 -1.79 -4.19 -11.31
N SER A 174 -0.97 -3.91 -10.29
CA SER A 174 0.20 -3.05 -10.46
C SER A 174 1.19 -3.64 -11.48
N LYS A 175 1.38 -4.98 -11.48
CA LYS A 175 2.14 -5.71 -12.52
C LYS A 175 1.56 -5.57 -13.93
N GLN A 176 0.25 -5.48 -14.05
CA GLN A 176 -0.43 -5.32 -15.34
C GLN A 176 -0.26 -3.91 -15.92
N ILE A 177 -0.24 -2.91 -15.05
CA ILE A 177 -0.16 -1.49 -15.39
C ILE A 177 1.28 -1.07 -15.64
N VAL A 178 2.21 -1.49 -14.78
CA VAL A 178 3.64 -1.19 -14.89
C VAL A 178 4.37 -2.47 -15.23
N LYS A 179 4.83 -2.61 -16.48
CA LYS A 179 5.41 -3.87 -16.98
C LYS A 179 6.94 -3.82 -17.05
N GLY A 180 7.56 -5.00 -16.98
CA GLY A 180 8.99 -5.19 -17.31
C GLY A 180 9.94 -4.74 -16.21
N LEU A 181 9.50 -4.73 -14.96
CA LEU A 181 10.35 -4.47 -13.79
C LEU A 181 10.79 -5.79 -13.16
N ASN A 182 11.82 -5.71 -12.31
CA ASN A 182 12.17 -6.82 -11.43
C ASN A 182 10.98 -7.12 -10.51
N GLU A 183 10.70 -8.41 -10.33
CA GLU A 183 9.53 -8.91 -9.60
C GLU A 183 9.49 -8.38 -8.16
N SER A 184 10.65 -8.26 -7.52
CA SER A 184 10.81 -7.75 -6.15
C SER A 184 10.27 -6.32 -5.95
N VAL A 185 10.33 -5.47 -6.99
CA VAL A 185 9.88 -4.07 -6.93
C VAL A 185 8.38 -3.97 -6.68
N TYR A 186 7.57 -4.93 -7.14
CA TYR A 186 6.11 -4.94 -6.93
C TYR A 186 5.71 -5.13 -5.47
N TYR A 187 6.63 -5.57 -4.61
CA TYR A 187 6.37 -5.85 -3.21
C TYR A 187 7.11 -4.89 -2.26
N SER A 188 8.36 -4.56 -2.57
CA SER A 188 9.17 -3.68 -1.72
C SER A 188 9.01 -2.20 -2.06
N TYR A 189 8.66 -1.88 -3.31
CA TYR A 189 8.65 -0.52 -3.86
C TYR A 189 10.03 0.16 -3.78
N ASP A 190 11.08 -0.65 -3.82
CA ASP A 190 12.49 -0.25 -3.84
C ASP A 190 13.36 -1.32 -4.55
N ASP A 191 14.68 -1.11 -4.60
CA ASP A 191 15.63 -2.05 -5.22
C ASP A 191 16.15 -3.12 -4.24
N ASP A 192 15.72 -3.11 -2.97
CA ASP A 192 16.27 -3.97 -1.90
C ASP A 192 15.48 -5.29 -1.72
N GLY A 193 14.37 -5.47 -2.45
CA GLY A 193 13.44 -6.59 -2.29
C GLY A 193 13.92 -7.95 -2.83
N GLU A 194 15.04 -8.03 -3.54
CA GLU A 194 15.46 -9.26 -4.24
C GLU A 194 15.70 -10.44 -3.29
N ARG A 195 16.35 -10.18 -2.15
CA ARG A 195 16.57 -11.20 -1.11
C ARG A 195 15.25 -11.69 -0.51
N TRP A 196 14.26 -10.80 -0.38
CA TRP A 196 12.95 -11.14 0.15
C TRP A 196 12.19 -12.04 -0.83
N LEU A 197 12.20 -11.68 -2.11
CA LEU A 197 11.58 -12.49 -3.17
C LEU A 197 12.20 -13.88 -3.23
N GLN A 198 13.54 -13.97 -3.24
CA GLN A 198 14.23 -15.25 -3.28
C GLN A 198 13.87 -16.12 -2.06
N TYR A 199 13.82 -15.52 -0.86
CA TYR A 199 13.40 -16.24 0.33
C TYR A 199 11.96 -16.76 0.24
N TYR A 200 11.04 -15.94 -0.27
CA TYR A 200 9.65 -16.35 -0.46
C TYR A 200 9.56 -17.56 -1.40
N ILE A 201 10.22 -17.50 -2.57
CA ILE A 201 10.22 -18.58 -3.57
C ILE A 201 10.76 -19.89 -2.97
N GLU A 202 11.86 -19.81 -2.22
CA GLU A 202 12.49 -21.00 -1.62
C GLU A 202 11.67 -21.62 -0.47
N ASN A 203 10.81 -20.82 0.19
CA ASN A 203 10.13 -21.20 1.42
C ASN A 203 8.60 -21.09 1.34
N GLU A 204 8.02 -20.96 0.14
CA GLU A 204 6.60 -20.68 -0.08
C GLU A 204 5.70 -21.63 0.72
N GLU A 205 5.98 -22.93 0.66
CA GLU A 205 5.22 -23.97 1.36
C GLU A 205 5.27 -23.82 2.89
N GLN A 206 6.41 -23.43 3.45
CA GLN A 206 6.53 -23.17 4.88
C GLN A 206 5.77 -21.90 5.26
N ILE A 207 5.84 -20.87 4.42
CA ILE A 207 5.16 -19.59 4.62
C ILE A 207 3.64 -19.79 4.58
N LYS A 208 3.11 -20.53 3.60
CA LYS A 208 1.68 -20.92 3.52
C LYS A 208 1.22 -21.65 4.77
N LYS A 209 1.94 -22.69 5.20
CA LYS A 209 1.63 -23.46 6.42
C LYS A 209 1.63 -22.58 7.66
N ARG A 210 2.58 -21.66 7.76
CA ARG A 210 2.67 -20.75 8.91
C ARG A 210 1.52 -19.74 8.93
N PHE A 211 1.16 -19.17 7.78
CA PHE A 211 0.00 -18.27 7.67
C PHE A 211 -1.30 -18.99 8.06
N LEU A 212 -1.50 -20.20 7.52
CA LEU A 212 -2.67 -21.03 7.83
C LEU A 212 -2.75 -21.36 9.33
N LYS A 213 -1.62 -21.73 9.94
CA LYS A 213 -1.54 -21.97 11.38
C LYS A 213 -1.91 -20.71 12.18
N ASP A 214 -1.33 -19.56 11.83
CA ASP A 214 -1.63 -18.29 12.49
C ASP A 214 -3.12 -17.93 12.37
N TYR A 215 -3.74 -18.22 11.23
CA TYR A 215 -5.17 -18.04 11.00
C TYR A 215 -6.03 -18.93 11.90
N ILE A 216 -5.76 -20.23 11.94
CA ILE A 216 -6.51 -21.23 12.73
C ILE A 216 -6.40 -20.96 14.23
N GLU A 217 -5.21 -20.56 14.71
CA GLU A 217 -4.97 -20.23 16.12
C GLU A 217 -5.62 -18.90 16.56
N GLY A 218 -6.28 -18.19 15.64
CA GLY A 218 -6.93 -16.90 15.88
C GLY A 218 -6.05 -15.72 15.49
N TRP A 219 -6.64 -14.77 14.78
CA TRP A 219 -5.94 -13.62 14.22
C TRP A 219 -5.79 -12.49 15.26
N THR A 220 -4.57 -12.05 15.51
CA THR A 220 -4.24 -10.98 16.46
C THR A 220 -3.56 -9.82 15.74
N PHE A 221 -3.47 -8.66 16.40
CA PHE A 221 -2.73 -7.51 15.87
C PHE A 221 -1.25 -7.83 15.61
N GLU A 222 -0.60 -8.62 16.48
CA GLU A 222 0.80 -9.02 16.26
C GLU A 222 0.96 -9.92 15.03
N LYS A 223 -0.02 -10.79 14.75
CA LYS A 223 -0.05 -11.57 13.50
C LYS A 223 -0.29 -10.67 12.30
N GLU A 224 -1.26 -9.76 12.36
CA GLU A 224 -1.48 -8.76 11.29
C GLU A 224 -0.21 -7.96 10.98
N LYS A 225 0.48 -7.51 12.03
CA LYS A 225 1.76 -6.82 11.94
C LYS A 225 2.83 -7.68 11.30
N GLU A 226 2.99 -8.94 11.73
CA GLU A 226 3.97 -9.89 11.19
C GLU A 226 3.83 -10.04 9.67
N TRP A 227 2.59 -10.15 9.19
CA TRP A 227 2.31 -10.50 7.81
C TRP A 227 2.23 -9.32 6.85
N PHE A 228 1.75 -8.16 7.30
CA PHE A 228 1.37 -7.05 6.41
C PHE A 228 2.06 -5.71 6.70
N ARG A 229 2.69 -5.53 7.86
CA ARG A 229 3.28 -4.23 8.24
C ARG A 229 4.79 -4.21 8.08
N LEU A 230 5.33 -3.04 7.71
CA LEU A 230 6.77 -2.78 7.65
C LEU A 230 7.50 -3.00 9.00
N SER A 231 6.76 -2.91 10.11
CA SER A 231 7.30 -3.10 11.47
C SER A 231 7.23 -4.55 11.97
N GLY A 232 6.73 -5.48 11.15
CA GLY A 232 6.71 -6.92 11.43
C GLY A 232 7.85 -7.68 10.77
N GLY A 233 7.63 -8.96 10.48
CA GLY A 233 8.59 -9.85 9.82
C GLY A 233 9.63 -10.44 10.76
N GLN A 234 9.31 -10.58 12.05
CA GLN A 234 10.24 -11.09 13.05
C GLN A 234 10.47 -12.60 12.91
N TYR A 235 9.46 -13.36 12.51
CA TYR A 235 9.56 -14.83 12.48
C TYR A 235 10.43 -15.30 11.32
N PHE A 236 10.22 -14.72 10.13
CA PHE A 236 10.97 -15.06 8.92
C PHE A 236 12.15 -14.13 8.63
N GLY A 237 12.30 -13.04 9.38
CA GLY A 237 13.30 -11.99 9.12
C GLY A 237 12.93 -11.05 7.97
N TYR A 238 11.73 -11.19 7.40
CA TYR A 238 11.24 -10.44 6.25
C TYR A 238 9.80 -9.98 6.49
N ASN A 239 9.52 -8.70 6.22
CA ASN A 239 8.19 -8.13 6.39
C ASN A 239 7.34 -8.32 5.12
N ARG A 240 6.03 -8.05 5.25
CA ARG A 240 5.07 -8.05 4.12
C ARG A 240 4.97 -9.36 3.32
N LEU A 241 5.35 -10.51 3.90
CA LEU A 241 5.19 -11.81 3.24
C LEU A 241 3.73 -12.14 2.88
N GLY A 242 2.75 -11.48 3.52
CA GLY A 242 1.35 -11.57 3.14
C GLY A 242 1.04 -11.05 1.73
N TYR A 243 1.85 -10.11 1.20
CA TYR A 243 1.68 -9.58 -0.17
C TYR A 243 2.04 -10.63 -1.22
N PHE A 244 3.13 -11.37 -0.99
CA PHE A 244 3.55 -12.47 -1.86
C PHE A 244 2.50 -13.59 -1.86
N LEU A 245 2.07 -14.04 -0.67
CA LEU A 245 1.00 -15.04 -0.54
C LEU A 245 -0.30 -14.56 -1.22
N GLY A 246 -0.66 -13.30 -1.03
CA GLY A 246 -1.83 -12.68 -1.67
C GLY A 246 -1.76 -12.73 -3.18
N THR A 247 -0.61 -12.34 -3.73
CA THR A 247 -0.39 -12.30 -5.18
C THR A 247 -0.39 -13.71 -5.75
N ALA A 248 0.25 -14.68 -5.10
CA ALA A 248 0.24 -16.08 -5.52
C ALA A 248 -1.18 -16.69 -5.49
N PHE A 249 -1.99 -16.38 -4.47
CA PHE A 249 -3.40 -16.79 -4.43
C PHE A 249 -4.20 -16.18 -5.58
N VAL A 250 -4.01 -14.89 -5.85
CA VAL A 250 -4.69 -14.18 -6.94
C VAL A 250 -4.29 -14.72 -8.31
N GLU A 251 -3.01 -15.00 -8.52
CA GLU A 251 -2.51 -15.64 -9.74
C GLU A 251 -3.10 -17.05 -9.91
N TYR A 252 -3.22 -17.82 -8.81
CA TYR A 252 -3.94 -19.09 -8.81
C TYR A 252 -5.42 -18.93 -9.22
N VAL A 253 -6.13 -17.93 -8.69
CA VAL A 253 -7.52 -17.64 -9.09
C VAL A 253 -7.60 -17.28 -10.57
N ALA A 254 -6.69 -16.43 -11.06
CA ALA A 254 -6.64 -16.03 -12.46
C ALA A 254 -6.42 -17.24 -13.39
N GLN A 255 -5.51 -18.14 -13.02
CA GLN A 255 -5.21 -19.35 -13.78
C GLN A 255 -6.35 -20.38 -13.74
N ALA A 256 -6.97 -20.57 -12.59
CA ALA A 256 -7.99 -21.60 -12.38
C ALA A 256 -9.38 -21.18 -12.88
N LEU A 257 -9.74 -19.90 -12.72
CA LEU A 257 -11.11 -19.40 -12.93
C LEU A 257 -11.19 -18.25 -13.96
N GLY A 258 -10.05 -17.75 -14.42
CA GLY A 258 -9.96 -16.63 -15.35
C GLY A 258 -9.75 -15.29 -14.67
N GLU A 259 -9.15 -14.34 -15.40
CA GLU A 259 -8.76 -13.03 -14.88
C GLU A 259 -9.95 -12.21 -14.35
N SER A 260 -11.14 -12.31 -14.96
CA SER A 260 -12.32 -11.58 -14.47
C SER A 260 -12.72 -11.98 -13.05
N GLU A 261 -12.46 -13.24 -12.65
CA GLU A 261 -12.79 -13.72 -11.31
C GLU A 261 -11.87 -13.11 -10.26
N VAL A 262 -10.65 -12.69 -10.61
CA VAL A 262 -9.73 -11.98 -9.70
C VAL A 262 -10.37 -10.75 -9.08
N PHE A 263 -11.27 -10.07 -9.79
CA PHE A 263 -11.87 -8.81 -9.31
C PHE A 263 -13.21 -8.98 -8.60
N THR A 264 -13.78 -10.19 -8.64
CA THR A 264 -15.12 -10.47 -8.09
C THR A 264 -15.13 -11.67 -7.14
N PHE A 265 -13.98 -12.31 -6.89
CA PHE A 265 -13.91 -13.57 -6.17
C PHE A 265 -14.52 -13.45 -4.77
N TRP A 266 -14.22 -12.35 -4.09
CA TRP A 266 -14.73 -12.09 -2.73
C TRP A 266 -16.26 -12.07 -2.67
N ASN A 267 -16.93 -11.48 -3.65
CA ASN A 267 -18.38 -11.39 -3.65
C ASN A 267 -19.06 -12.67 -4.17
N LYS A 268 -18.48 -13.33 -5.19
CA LYS A 268 -19.08 -14.52 -5.83
C LYS A 268 -18.84 -15.83 -5.08
N HIS A 269 -17.73 -15.92 -4.35
CA HIS A 269 -17.29 -17.14 -3.69
C HIS A 269 -17.10 -16.91 -2.19
N ASN A 270 -16.96 -17.99 -1.44
CA ASN A 270 -16.54 -17.89 -0.05
C ASN A 270 -15.03 -17.61 -0.01
N LEU A 271 -14.64 -16.33 0.05
CA LEU A 271 -13.24 -15.89 0.02
C LEU A 271 -12.39 -16.63 1.06
N LYS A 272 -12.85 -16.66 2.31
CA LYS A 272 -12.10 -17.27 3.41
C LYS A 272 -11.82 -18.73 3.11
N ARG A 273 -12.86 -19.48 2.75
CA ARG A 273 -12.71 -20.89 2.39
C ARG A 273 -11.79 -21.06 1.19
N GLY A 274 -11.91 -20.22 0.15
CA GLY A 274 -11.04 -20.27 -1.03
C GLY A 274 -9.57 -20.08 -0.68
N VAL A 275 -9.26 -19.10 0.18
CA VAL A 275 -7.89 -18.85 0.66
C VAL A 275 -7.40 -20.02 1.51
N MET A 276 -8.19 -20.51 2.47
CA MET A 276 -7.78 -21.62 3.34
C MET A 276 -7.60 -22.94 2.59
N ASP A 277 -8.48 -23.24 1.63
CA ASP A 277 -8.38 -24.42 0.76
C ASP A 277 -7.13 -24.32 -0.12
N TRP A 278 -6.75 -23.13 -0.59
CA TRP A 278 -5.51 -22.92 -1.34
C TRP A 278 -4.25 -23.04 -0.46
N LEU A 279 -4.26 -22.45 0.74
CA LEU A 279 -3.15 -22.56 1.70
C LEU A 279 -2.86 -24.00 2.14
N SER A 280 -3.87 -24.88 2.05
CA SER A 280 -3.79 -26.29 2.45
C SER A 280 -3.31 -27.23 1.34
N LYS A 281 -3.19 -26.74 0.09
CA LYS A 281 -2.62 -27.49 -1.04
C LYS A 281 -1.11 -27.38 -1.03
#